data_AF-W9QCF3-F1
#
_entry.id   AF-W9QCF3-F1
#
_cell.length_a   1.000
_cell.length_b   1.000
_cell.length_c   1.000
_cell.angle_alpha   90.00
_cell.angle_beta   90.00
_cell.angle_gamma   90.00
#
_symmetry.space_group_name_H-M   'P 1'
#
loop_
_entity.id
_entity.type
_entity.pdbx_description
1 polymer ?
#
loop_
_entity_poly.entity_id
_entity_poly.type
_entity_poly.pdbx_seq_one_letter_code
_entity_poly.pdbx_strand_id
1 'polypeptide(L)'
;MFEGFVRQLILGYLGRYVKDIQSEQLKITLWNEEVLLENVELTLEAFDYLQLPFALKQGRVGKLSIRIPWKKLGWDPIVIILEDVFVCASQRDDEEWSSDVVERREFAAKKAKLAAAELAKLSKRVCDNRAGRSFTSYISAKILDSIQVSIRSFHVLYHDIRGDSVPTVFGLKFSSLTIMKQNPFGSLGAKVRGGQVNKTLDIIGLEFYCGTFEGPLDLVTVDDARFEGKKCDSILAPCDVTMSLLKT
;
A
#
# COMPACT_ATOMS: atom_id res chain seq x y z
N MET A 1 3.04 27.00 7.95
CA MET A 1 2.07 26.42 8.93
C MET A 1 1.38 25.17 8.37
N PHE A 2 0.75 25.21 7.19
CA PHE A 2 0.06 24.04 6.61
C PHE A 2 1.00 22.88 6.23
N GLU A 3 2.15 23.19 5.61
CA GLU A 3 3.19 22.22 5.27
C GLU A 3 3.66 21.41 6.48
N GLY A 4 3.91 22.08 7.62
CA GLY A 4 4.29 21.44 8.88
C GLY A 4 3.22 20.48 9.42
N PHE A 5 1.93 20.80 9.23
CA PHE A 5 0.83 19.92 9.61
C PHE A 5 0.73 18.68 8.71
N VAL A 6 0.78 18.87 7.39
CA VAL A 6 0.75 17.74 6.43
C VAL A 6 1.97 16.85 6.62
N ARG A 7 3.14 17.42 6.90
CA ARG A 7 4.33 16.69 7.31
C ARG A 7 4.07 15.80 8.53
N GLN A 8 3.55 16.36 9.63
CA GLN A 8 3.24 15.56 10.82
C GLN A 8 2.25 14.44 10.53
N LEU A 9 1.27 14.67 9.65
CA LEU A 9 0.33 13.65 9.22
C LEU A 9 1.02 12.53 8.44
N ILE A 10 1.84 12.87 7.43
CA ILE A 10 2.57 11.87 6.63
C ILE A 10 3.49 11.05 7.52
N LEU A 11 4.27 11.71 8.39
CA LEU A 11 5.17 11.03 9.31
C LEU A 11 4.42 10.12 10.29
N GLY A 12 3.33 10.62 10.87
CA GLY A 12 2.50 9.84 11.77
C GLY A 12 1.79 8.67 11.07
N TYR A 13 1.56 8.76 9.76
CA TYR A 13 0.98 7.67 8.97
C TYR A 13 2.04 6.66 8.55
N LEU A 14 3.13 7.11 7.92
CA LEU A 14 4.24 6.26 7.48
C LEU A 14 4.90 5.53 8.65
N GLY A 15 5.08 6.21 9.79
CA GLY A 15 5.68 5.62 11.00
C GLY A 15 4.87 4.47 11.61
N ARG A 16 3.65 4.21 11.13
CA ARG A 16 2.90 3.00 11.48
C ARG A 16 3.30 1.80 10.63
N TYR A 17 3.61 2.03 9.35
CA TYR A 17 3.81 0.98 8.35
C TYR A 17 5.28 0.69 8.07
N VAL A 18 6.18 1.62 8.41
CA VAL A 18 7.61 1.53 8.13
C VAL A 18 8.39 1.58 9.45
N LYS A 19 9.33 0.65 9.61
CA LYS A 19 10.21 0.58 10.77
C LYS A 19 11.27 1.68 10.76
N ASP A 20 11.61 2.18 11.94
CA ASP A 20 12.80 3.01 12.21
C ASP A 20 13.03 4.18 11.24
N ILE A 21 11.95 4.87 10.84
CA ILE A 21 12.09 6.02 9.93
C ILE A 21 12.90 7.12 10.62
N GLN A 22 14.14 7.31 10.16
CA GLN A 22 15.03 8.32 10.70
C GLN A 22 14.45 9.72 10.41
N SER A 23 14.21 10.47 11.47
CA SER A 23 13.56 11.78 11.38
C SER A 23 14.34 12.74 10.49
N GLU A 24 15.67 12.60 10.43
CA GLU A 24 16.65 13.43 9.74
C GLU A 24 16.57 13.29 8.22
N GLN A 25 16.45 12.05 7.71
CA GLN A 25 16.31 11.76 6.28
C GLN A 25 15.03 12.35 5.71
N LEU A 26 13.94 12.24 6.46
CA LEU A 26 12.65 12.84 6.12
C LEU A 26 12.70 14.38 6.08
N LYS A 27 13.47 15.02 6.98
CA LYS A 27 13.46 16.49 7.10
C LYS A 27 13.95 17.16 5.82
N ILE A 28 15.00 16.64 5.19
CA ILE A 28 15.68 17.28 4.05
C ILE A 28 14.83 17.15 2.78
N THR A 29 14.23 15.98 2.53
CA THR A 29 13.45 15.73 1.30
C THR A 29 12.14 16.51 1.29
N LEU A 30 11.45 16.60 2.43
CA LEU A 30 10.13 17.26 2.55
C LEU A 30 10.11 18.74 2.12
N TRP A 31 11.23 19.46 2.23
CA TRP A 31 11.34 20.85 1.77
C TRP A 31 11.32 20.98 0.23
N ASN A 32 11.65 19.91 -0.49
CA ASN A 32 11.79 19.88 -1.94
C ASN A 32 10.56 19.27 -2.65
N GLU A 33 9.36 19.42 -2.09
CA GLU A 33 8.09 18.90 -2.65
C GLU A 33 8.00 17.35 -2.73
N GLU A 34 8.99 16.60 -2.22
CA GLU A 34 9.04 15.13 -2.31
C GLU A 34 9.41 14.50 -0.96
N VAL A 35 8.71 13.44 -0.56
CA VAL A 35 9.14 12.56 0.54
C VAL A 35 9.74 11.34 -0.11
N LEU A 36 11.01 11.05 0.16
CA LEU A 36 11.71 9.90 -0.39
C LEU A 36 12.21 9.06 0.77
N LEU A 37 11.80 7.81 0.80
CA LEU A 37 12.30 6.77 1.66
C LEU A 37 12.84 5.65 0.78
N GLU A 38 14.03 5.16 1.11
CA GLU A 38 14.71 4.11 0.34
C GLU A 38 15.05 2.95 1.26
N ASN A 39 14.94 1.74 0.73
CA ASN A 39 15.28 0.48 1.37
C ASN A 39 14.66 0.35 2.77
N VAL A 40 13.35 0.57 2.85
CA VAL A 40 12.65 0.55 4.13
C VAL A 40 12.02 -0.79 4.43
N GLU A 41 12.06 -1.18 5.69
CA GLU A 41 11.38 -2.36 6.20
C GLU A 41 9.95 -2.04 6.63
N LEU A 42 9.04 -2.97 6.36
CA LEU A 42 7.65 -2.85 6.77
C LEU A 42 7.45 -3.34 8.20
N THR A 43 6.64 -2.61 8.95
CA THR A 43 6.12 -3.04 10.26
C THR A 43 5.00 -4.05 10.00
N LEU A 44 5.26 -5.33 10.25
CA LEU A 44 4.35 -6.43 9.85
C LEU A 44 3.02 -6.37 10.60
N GLU A 45 3.07 -5.98 11.87
CA GLU A 45 1.91 -5.80 12.75
C GLU A 45 0.98 -4.68 12.26
N ALA A 46 1.51 -3.76 11.45
CA ALA A 46 0.72 -2.68 10.86
C ALA A 46 -0.35 -3.21 9.90
N PHE A 47 -0.23 -4.45 9.42
CA PHE A 47 -1.15 -5.10 8.50
C PHE A 47 -2.12 -6.07 9.21
N ASP A 48 -2.02 -6.25 10.53
CA ASP A 48 -2.90 -7.15 11.30
C ASP A 48 -4.38 -6.78 11.19
N TYR A 49 -4.70 -5.50 10.94
CA TYR A 49 -6.07 -5.05 10.73
C TYR A 49 -6.73 -5.66 9.49
N LEU A 50 -5.95 -6.19 8.54
CA LEU A 50 -6.45 -6.89 7.36
C LEU A 50 -6.95 -8.30 7.68
N GLN A 51 -6.63 -8.84 8.87
CA GLN A 51 -7.04 -10.17 9.32
C GLN A 51 -6.71 -11.27 8.29
N LEU A 52 -5.53 -11.19 7.68
CA LEU A 52 -5.11 -12.12 6.64
C LEU A 52 -5.04 -13.56 7.19
N PRO A 53 -5.41 -14.58 6.40
CA PRO A 53 -5.39 -15.98 6.81
C PRO A 53 -3.97 -16.58 6.93
N PHE A 54 -2.94 -15.76 6.76
CA PHE A 54 -1.51 -16.12 6.82
C PHE A 54 -0.74 -15.11 7.68
N ALA A 55 0.48 -15.46 8.07
CA ALA A 55 1.40 -14.56 8.75
C ALA A 55 2.28 -13.83 7.73
N LEU A 56 2.49 -12.53 7.90
CA LEU A 56 3.58 -11.84 7.22
C LEU A 56 4.86 -12.10 8.00
N LYS A 57 5.93 -12.53 7.33
CA LYS A 57 7.23 -12.82 7.95
C LYS A 57 8.29 -11.79 7.61
N GLN A 58 8.20 -11.17 6.43
CA GLN A 58 9.09 -10.08 6.01
C GLN A 58 8.37 -9.15 5.03
N GLY A 59 8.75 -7.88 5.03
CA GLY A 59 8.27 -6.91 4.06
C GLY A 59 9.29 -5.80 3.88
N ARG A 60 9.57 -5.45 2.63
CA ARG A 60 10.48 -4.36 2.26
C ARG A 60 9.94 -3.56 1.09
N VAL A 61 10.34 -2.30 1.03
CA VAL A 61 10.09 -1.40 -0.09
C VAL A 61 11.42 -0.76 -0.46
N GLY A 62 11.91 -1.04 -1.68
CA GLY A 62 13.15 -0.46 -2.17
C GLY A 62 13.07 1.05 -2.28
N LYS A 63 11.91 1.59 -2.70
CA LYS A 63 11.69 3.04 -2.73
C LYS A 63 10.22 3.42 -2.53
N LEU A 64 9.99 4.38 -1.65
CA LEU A 64 8.72 5.06 -1.46
C LEU A 64 8.92 6.56 -1.71
N SER A 65 8.26 7.10 -2.74
CA SER A 65 8.22 8.53 -3.04
C SER A 65 6.79 9.07 -2.89
N ILE A 66 6.64 10.22 -2.22
CA ILE A 66 5.39 10.98 -2.12
C ILE A 66 5.67 12.40 -2.60
N ARG A 67 5.16 12.75 -3.79
CA ARG A 67 5.30 14.08 -4.37
C ARG A 67 4.06 14.92 -4.08
N ILE A 68 4.27 16.06 -3.45
CA ILE A 68 3.20 16.96 -3.02
C ILE A 68 3.39 18.30 -3.72
N PRO A 69 2.50 18.67 -4.66
CA PRO A 69 2.62 19.92 -5.39
C PRO A 69 2.14 21.08 -4.51
N TRP A 70 2.94 21.51 -3.52
CA TRP A 70 2.56 22.52 -2.52
C TRP A 70 2.02 23.82 -3.15
N LYS A 71 2.62 24.25 -4.27
CA LYS A 71 2.25 25.47 -5.00
C LYS A 71 0.95 25.33 -5.82
N LYS A 72 0.58 24.11 -6.18
CA LYS A 72 -0.57 23.79 -7.04
C LYS A 72 -1.52 22.79 -6.39
N LEU A 73 -1.57 22.80 -5.06
CA LEU A 73 -2.33 21.86 -4.27
C LEU A 73 -3.84 21.99 -4.59
N GLY A 74 -4.46 20.89 -5.03
CA GLY A 74 -5.86 20.87 -5.49
C GLY A 74 -6.05 21.06 -7.01
N TRP A 75 -4.97 21.35 -7.74
CA TRP A 75 -4.93 21.35 -9.22
C TRP A 75 -4.09 20.19 -9.73
N ASP A 76 -2.86 20.08 -9.24
CA ASP A 76 -1.96 18.98 -9.56
C ASP A 76 -2.15 17.84 -8.54
N PRO A 77 -2.03 16.57 -8.98
CA PRO A 77 -2.22 15.41 -8.12
C PRO A 77 -1.07 15.24 -7.12
N ILE A 78 -1.38 14.68 -5.94
CA ILE A 78 -0.35 14.07 -5.09
C ILE A 78 0.00 12.72 -5.72
N VAL A 79 1.28 12.49 -5.99
CA VAL A 79 1.75 11.26 -6.64
C VAL A 79 2.50 10.42 -5.61
N ILE A 80 2.04 9.20 -5.38
CA ILE A 80 2.68 8.22 -4.50
C ILE A 80 3.25 7.11 -5.38
N ILE A 81 4.54 6.85 -5.26
CA ILE A 81 5.27 5.82 -6.02
C ILE A 81 5.91 4.86 -5.03
N LEU A 82 5.61 3.57 -5.20
CA LEU A 82 6.27 2.45 -4.54
C LEU A 82 7.04 1.67 -5.60
N GLU A 83 8.33 1.45 -5.39
CA GLU A 83 9.19 0.63 -6.26
C GLU A 83 9.85 -0.48 -5.44
N ASP A 84 9.97 -1.67 -6.05
CA ASP A 84 10.62 -2.86 -5.49
C ASP A 84 10.00 -3.27 -4.15
N VAL A 85 8.69 -3.50 -4.19
CA VAL A 85 7.91 -3.96 -3.04
C VAL A 85 7.97 -5.47 -2.98
N PHE A 86 8.54 -5.99 -1.90
CA PHE A 86 8.64 -7.42 -1.66
C PHE A 86 8.04 -7.79 -0.30
N VAL A 87 7.19 -8.81 -0.28
CA VAL A 87 6.55 -9.33 0.94
C VAL A 87 6.64 -10.84 0.98
N CYS A 88 7.07 -11.38 2.12
CA CYS A 88 7.11 -12.81 2.39
C CYS A 88 6.05 -13.17 3.44
N ALA A 89 5.28 -14.23 3.17
CA ALA A 89 4.20 -14.71 4.02
C ALA A 89 4.24 -16.22 4.19
N SER A 90 3.76 -16.74 5.32
CA SER A 90 3.70 -18.18 5.59
C SER A 90 2.41 -18.58 6.28
N GLN A 91 2.20 -19.88 6.42
CA GLN A 91 1.23 -20.38 7.39
C GLN A 91 1.54 -19.80 8.79
N ARG A 92 0.48 -19.53 9.57
CA ARG A 92 0.62 -19.11 10.97
C ARG A 92 1.06 -20.29 11.81
N ASP A 93 2.05 -20.07 12.66
CA ASP A 93 2.50 -21.07 13.63
C ASP A 93 1.47 -21.26 14.74
N ASP A 94 1.41 -22.44 15.36
CA ASP A 94 0.46 -22.74 16.44
C ASP A 94 0.63 -21.81 17.65
N GLU A 95 1.84 -21.31 17.90
CA GLU A 95 2.14 -20.32 18.95
C GLU A 95 1.50 -18.95 18.67
N GLU A 96 1.27 -18.58 17.40
CA GLU A 96 0.58 -17.34 17.01
C GLU A 96 -0.94 -17.40 17.26
N TRP A 97 -1.48 -18.59 17.56
CA TRP A 97 -2.86 -18.81 18.00
C TRP A 97 -3.02 -18.79 19.52
N SER A 98 -1.93 -18.58 20.27
CA SER A 98 -2.02 -18.40 21.72
C SER A 98 -2.97 -17.25 22.07
N SER A 99 -3.76 -17.44 23.13
CA SER A 99 -4.79 -16.48 23.57
C SER A 99 -4.24 -15.05 23.68
N ASP A 100 -3.03 -14.89 24.18
CA ASP A 100 -2.39 -13.58 24.39
C ASP A 100 -2.04 -12.86 23.08
N VAL A 101 -1.57 -13.60 22.07
CA VAL A 101 -1.22 -13.04 20.76
C VAL A 101 -2.49 -12.70 19.97
N VAL A 102 -3.50 -13.57 20.05
CA VAL A 102 -4.82 -13.32 19.46
C VAL A 102 -5.48 -12.10 20.10
N GLU A 103 -5.45 -11.97 21.43
CA GLU A 103 -6.04 -10.84 22.14
C GLU A 103 -5.34 -9.52 21.80
N ARG A 104 -3.99 -9.52 21.70
CA ARG A 104 -3.23 -8.34 21.22
C ARG A 104 -3.61 -7.96 19.80
N ARG A 105 -3.74 -8.93 18.89
CA ARG A 105 -4.17 -8.71 17.49
C ARG A 105 -5.58 -8.17 17.43
N GLU A 106 -6.51 -8.74 18.20
CA GLU A 106 -7.87 -8.22 18.30
C GLU A 106 -7.90 -6.80 18.84
N PHE A 107 -7.10 -6.50 19.86
CA PHE A 107 -6.98 -5.17 20.43
C PHE A 107 -6.39 -4.19 19.40
N ALA A 108 -5.34 -4.57 18.69
CA ALA A 108 -4.74 -3.77 17.62
C ALA A 108 -5.74 -3.53 16.48
N ALA A 109 -6.49 -4.56 16.04
CA ALA A 109 -7.53 -4.44 15.04
C ALA A 109 -8.68 -3.52 15.49
N LYS A 110 -9.14 -3.65 16.74
CA LYS A 110 -10.15 -2.77 17.34
C LYS A 110 -9.63 -1.33 17.39
N LYS A 111 -8.38 -1.11 17.80
CA LYS A 111 -7.74 0.21 17.85
C LYS A 111 -7.55 0.81 16.46
N ALA A 112 -7.13 0.02 15.47
CA ALA A 112 -6.99 0.45 14.08
C ALA A 112 -8.35 0.84 13.49
N LYS A 113 -9.40 0.06 13.75
CA LYS A 113 -10.78 0.38 13.35
C LYS A 113 -11.29 1.65 14.01
N LEU A 114 -10.98 1.87 15.28
CA LEU A 114 -11.32 3.10 16.00
C LEU A 114 -10.56 4.30 15.41
N ALA A 115 -9.26 4.18 15.17
CA ALA A 115 -8.46 5.22 14.53
C ALA A 115 -8.97 5.54 13.11
N ALA A 116 -9.34 4.53 12.32
CA ALA A 116 -9.95 4.72 11.01
C ALA A 116 -11.32 5.43 11.11
N ALA A 117 -12.15 5.05 12.09
CA ALA A 117 -13.43 5.70 12.33
C ALA A 117 -13.29 7.16 12.82
N GLU A 118 -12.28 7.46 13.63
CA GLU A 118 -11.95 8.82 14.05
C GLU A 118 -11.44 9.66 12.89
N LEU A 119 -10.58 9.10 12.03
CA LEU A 119 -10.08 9.76 10.83
C LEU A 119 -11.22 9.98 9.82
N ALA A 120 -12.16 9.02 9.71
CA ALA A 120 -13.40 9.17 8.94
C ALA A 120 -14.32 10.27 9.53
N LYS A 121 -14.41 10.39 10.86
CA LYS A 121 -15.15 11.48 11.51
C LYS A 121 -14.47 12.84 11.36
N LEU A 122 -13.13 12.89 11.45
CA LEU A 122 -12.35 14.11 11.25
C LEU A 122 -12.42 14.57 9.79
N SER A 123 -12.24 13.66 8.83
CA SER A 123 -12.45 13.95 7.41
C SER A 123 -13.88 14.40 7.14
N LYS A 124 -14.89 13.77 7.75
CA LYS A 124 -16.27 14.25 7.67
C LYS A 124 -16.44 15.64 8.25
N ARG A 125 -15.88 15.97 9.42
CA ARG A 125 -15.94 17.35 9.99
C ARG A 125 -15.19 18.38 9.14
N VAL A 126 -14.07 17.98 8.53
CA VAL A 126 -13.35 18.81 7.57
C VAL A 126 -14.20 19.05 6.32
N CYS A 127 -14.96 18.04 5.85
CA CYS A 127 -15.84 18.16 4.69
C CYS A 127 -17.19 18.87 4.99
N ASP A 128 -17.83 18.61 6.14
CA ASP A 128 -19.20 19.03 6.51
C ASP A 128 -19.28 20.38 7.25
N ASN A 129 -18.18 21.12 7.42
CA ASN A 129 -18.20 22.42 8.08
C ASN A 129 -19.04 23.45 7.29
N ARG A 130 -20.35 23.49 7.55
CA ARG A 130 -21.35 24.43 7.01
C ARG A 130 -21.31 25.83 7.65
N ALA A 131 -20.31 26.15 8.46
CA ALA A 131 -20.11 27.50 8.96
C ALA A 131 -18.61 27.78 9.16
N GLY A 132 -17.98 28.43 8.17
CA GLY A 132 -16.72 29.16 8.36
C GLY A 132 -15.39 28.38 8.17
N ARG A 133 -15.06 28.03 6.92
CA ARG A 133 -13.72 28.14 6.24
C ARG A 133 -13.77 27.42 4.89
N SER A 134 -14.49 28.00 3.92
CA SER A 134 -14.88 27.39 2.64
C SER A 134 -13.73 26.92 1.73
N PHE A 135 -12.49 27.32 1.99
CA PHE A 135 -11.33 26.91 1.19
C PHE A 135 -10.70 25.59 1.65
N THR A 136 -10.61 25.33 2.96
CA THR A 136 -9.89 24.13 3.45
C THR A 136 -10.66 22.84 3.19
N SER A 137 -11.99 22.85 3.31
CA SER A 137 -12.86 21.69 3.00
C SER A 137 -12.77 21.30 1.52
N TYR A 138 -12.89 22.29 0.63
CA TYR A 138 -12.78 22.10 -0.82
C TYR A 138 -11.39 21.59 -1.22
N ILE A 139 -10.33 22.17 -0.65
CA ILE A 139 -8.95 21.77 -0.90
C ILE A 139 -8.72 20.34 -0.39
N SER A 140 -9.18 19.97 0.80
CA SER A 140 -9.03 18.60 1.33
C SER A 140 -9.75 17.55 0.48
N ALA A 141 -10.97 17.82 0.03
CA ALA A 141 -11.72 16.92 -0.85
C ALA A 141 -11.03 16.77 -2.22
N LYS A 142 -10.57 17.89 -2.81
CA LYS A 142 -9.83 17.86 -4.08
C LYS A 142 -8.49 17.14 -3.99
N ILE A 143 -7.76 17.34 -2.89
CA ILE A 143 -6.49 16.64 -2.64
C ILE A 143 -6.73 15.14 -2.64
N LEU A 144 -7.69 14.66 -1.83
CA LEU A 144 -7.98 13.23 -1.69
C LEU A 144 -8.42 12.59 -3.02
N ASP A 145 -9.23 13.31 -3.81
CA ASP A 145 -9.67 12.87 -5.13
C ASP A 145 -8.55 12.85 -6.18
N SER A 146 -7.48 13.59 -5.95
CA SER A 146 -6.35 13.74 -6.87
C SER A 146 -5.16 12.86 -6.54
N ILE A 147 -5.22 12.01 -5.51
CA ILE A 147 -4.12 11.09 -5.20
C ILE A 147 -3.99 10.04 -6.31
N GLN A 148 -2.81 9.99 -6.91
CA GLN A 148 -2.38 8.97 -7.85
C GLN A 148 -1.40 8.04 -7.17
N VAL A 149 -1.57 6.74 -7.38
CA VAL A 149 -0.71 5.71 -6.80
C VAL A 149 -0.15 4.86 -7.93
N SER A 150 1.18 4.70 -7.93
CA SER A 150 1.90 3.80 -8.82
C SER A 150 2.72 2.84 -7.98
N ILE A 151 2.58 1.55 -8.23
CA ILE A 151 3.42 0.50 -7.68
C ILE A 151 4.19 -0.12 -8.85
N ARG A 152 5.49 -0.33 -8.70
CA ARG A 152 6.37 -0.93 -9.70
C ARG A 152 7.17 -2.02 -9.06
N SER A 153 7.39 -3.12 -9.78
CA SER A 153 8.17 -4.26 -9.27
C SER A 153 7.59 -4.73 -7.93
N PHE A 154 6.41 -5.34 -7.99
CA PHE A 154 5.72 -5.86 -6.81
C PHE A 154 5.77 -7.37 -6.81
N HIS A 155 6.10 -7.94 -5.66
CA HIS A 155 6.20 -9.38 -5.49
C HIS A 155 5.79 -9.79 -4.08
N VAL A 156 4.81 -10.69 -4.00
CA VAL A 156 4.44 -11.40 -2.78
C VAL A 156 4.81 -12.86 -2.96
N LEU A 157 5.56 -13.38 -2.00
CA LEU A 157 5.92 -14.79 -1.92
C LEU A 157 5.25 -15.41 -0.68
N TYR A 158 4.47 -16.44 -0.90
CA TYR A 158 3.94 -17.30 0.14
C TYR A 158 4.74 -18.61 0.19
N HIS A 159 5.20 -19.01 1.37
CA HIS A 159 5.86 -20.30 1.57
C HIS A 159 5.08 -21.17 2.56
N ASP A 160 4.88 -22.43 2.18
CA ASP A 160 4.26 -23.45 3.02
C ASP A 160 5.27 -24.56 3.33
N ILE A 161 5.45 -24.82 4.63
CA ILE A 161 6.31 -25.88 5.14
C ILE A 161 5.41 -26.82 5.96
N ARG A 162 4.90 -27.86 5.30
CA ARG A 162 4.06 -28.88 5.94
C ARG A 162 4.93 -30.02 6.46
N GLY A 163 5.36 -29.94 7.71
CA GLY A 163 6.15 -31.01 8.34
C GLY A 163 7.45 -31.31 7.57
N ASP A 164 7.70 -32.59 7.28
CA ASP A 164 8.92 -33.08 6.62
C ASP A 164 8.85 -33.06 5.08
N SER A 165 7.87 -32.34 4.51
CA SER A 165 7.69 -32.23 3.05
C SER A 165 8.55 -31.11 2.44
N VAL A 166 8.86 -31.25 1.15
CA VAL A 166 9.61 -30.22 0.42
C VAL A 166 8.84 -28.89 0.47
N PRO A 167 9.47 -27.78 0.89
CA PRO A 167 8.82 -26.48 0.96
C PRO A 167 8.20 -26.10 -0.38
N THR A 168 6.92 -25.77 -0.37
CA THR A 168 6.21 -25.30 -1.56
C THR A 168 6.07 -23.78 -1.49
N VAL A 169 6.34 -23.12 -2.59
CA VAL A 169 6.22 -21.67 -2.72
C VAL A 169 5.13 -21.31 -3.72
N PHE A 170 4.40 -20.26 -3.41
CA PHE A 170 3.42 -19.64 -4.28
C PHE A 170 3.77 -18.16 -4.40
N GLY A 171 4.01 -17.69 -5.61
CA GLY A 171 4.36 -16.30 -5.87
C GLY A 171 3.29 -15.58 -6.68
N LEU A 172 3.08 -14.32 -6.34
CA LEU A 172 2.30 -13.35 -7.11
C LEU A 172 3.21 -12.16 -7.38
N LYS A 173 3.40 -11.81 -8.65
CA LYS A 173 4.13 -10.59 -9.01
C LYS A 173 3.44 -9.82 -10.11
N PHE A 174 3.73 -8.52 -10.18
CA PHE A 174 3.37 -7.68 -11.32
C PHE A 174 4.43 -6.61 -11.55
N SER A 175 4.61 -6.23 -12.82
CA SER A 175 5.59 -5.22 -13.20
C SER A 175 5.14 -3.82 -12.81
N SER A 176 3.87 -3.50 -13.01
CA SER A 176 3.31 -2.20 -12.65
C SER A 176 1.83 -2.29 -12.28
N LEU A 177 1.43 -1.51 -11.27
CA LEU A 177 0.05 -1.22 -10.94
C LEU A 177 -0.11 0.29 -10.87
N THR A 178 -1.04 0.86 -11.62
CA THR A 178 -1.32 2.29 -11.61
C THR A 178 -2.79 2.56 -11.34
N ILE A 179 -3.06 3.48 -10.42
CA ILE A 179 -4.40 3.93 -10.07
C ILE A 179 -4.56 5.38 -10.52
N MET A 180 -5.37 5.60 -11.57
CA MET A 180 -5.63 6.92 -12.12
C MET A 180 -7.11 7.30 -11.97
N LYS A 181 -7.36 8.60 -11.76
CA LYS A 181 -8.72 9.14 -11.88
C LYS A 181 -9.07 9.25 -13.35
N GLN A 182 -10.19 8.65 -13.75
CA GLN A 182 -10.73 8.84 -15.09
C GLN A 182 -11.41 10.21 -15.13
N ASN A 183 -10.83 11.16 -15.86
CA ASN A 183 -11.51 12.43 -16.14
C ASN A 183 -12.51 12.21 -17.29
N PRO A 184 -13.78 12.65 -17.17
CA PRO A 184 -14.78 12.48 -18.23
C PRO A 184 -14.56 13.36 -19.47
N PHE A 185 -13.36 13.91 -19.69
CA PHE A 185 -13.09 14.88 -20.76
C PHE A 185 -12.69 14.24 -22.10
N GLY A 186 -13.31 13.10 -22.44
CA GLY A 186 -13.01 12.35 -23.67
C GLY A 186 -14.19 11.67 -24.35
N SER A 187 -15.37 11.60 -23.72
CA SER A 187 -16.58 11.11 -24.36
C SER A 187 -17.51 12.28 -24.70
N LEU A 188 -17.56 12.61 -25.99
CA LEU A 188 -18.56 13.50 -26.55
C LEU A 188 -19.96 13.01 -26.12
N GLY A 189 -20.69 13.82 -25.35
CA GLY A 189 -22.15 13.71 -25.28
C GLY A 189 -22.78 12.85 -24.18
N ALA A 190 -22.24 12.80 -22.95
CA ALA A 190 -23.05 12.33 -21.81
C ALA A 190 -22.75 13.16 -20.55
N LYS A 191 -23.64 14.10 -20.24
CA LYS A 191 -23.66 14.85 -18.98
C LYS A 191 -24.08 13.89 -17.87
N VAL A 192 -23.15 13.12 -17.32
CA VAL A 192 -23.41 12.24 -16.17
C VAL A 192 -23.82 13.13 -14.99
N ARG A 193 -25.10 13.02 -14.62
CA ARG A 193 -25.73 13.74 -13.52
C ARG A 193 -25.38 12.99 -12.24
N GLY A 194 -24.41 13.47 -11.49
CA GLY A 194 -24.00 12.91 -10.20
C GLY A 194 -22.48 12.78 -10.10
N GLY A 195 -21.90 13.18 -8.97
CA GLY A 195 -20.46 13.19 -8.70
C GLY A 195 -19.85 11.80 -8.58
N GLN A 196 -19.92 11.00 -9.65
CA GLN A 196 -19.35 9.67 -9.73
C GLN A 196 -17.84 9.79 -9.98
N VAL A 197 -17.03 9.32 -9.03
CA VAL A 197 -15.58 9.26 -9.19
C VAL A 197 -15.23 7.90 -9.75
N ASN A 198 -14.85 7.87 -11.04
CA ASN A 198 -14.31 6.69 -11.70
C ASN A 198 -12.80 6.65 -11.48
N LYS A 199 -12.30 5.57 -10.88
CA LYS A 199 -10.85 5.28 -10.86
C LYS A 199 -10.59 4.07 -11.73
N THR A 200 -9.60 4.17 -12.61
CA THR A 200 -9.11 3.05 -13.40
C THR A 200 -7.88 2.49 -12.69
N LEU A 201 -7.86 1.17 -12.58
CA LEU A 201 -6.74 0.39 -12.05
C LEU A 201 -6.18 -0.44 -13.19
N ASP A 202 -4.94 -0.15 -13.58
CA ASP A 202 -4.22 -0.88 -14.62
C ASP A 202 -3.09 -1.68 -13.98
N ILE A 203 -3.09 -2.99 -14.18
CA ILE A 203 -2.04 -3.91 -13.74
C ILE A 203 -1.37 -4.48 -14.99
N ILE A 204 -0.05 -4.40 -15.06
CA ILE A 204 0.76 -4.87 -16.18
C ILE A 204 1.65 -6.02 -15.71
N GLY A 205 1.66 -7.11 -16.47
CA GLY A 205 2.51 -8.28 -16.22
C GLY A 205 2.15 -9.02 -14.94
N LEU A 206 0.86 -9.13 -14.61
CA LEU A 206 0.39 -9.93 -13.48
C LEU A 206 0.69 -11.41 -13.74
N GLU A 207 1.43 -12.02 -12.83
CA GLU A 207 1.87 -13.41 -12.93
C GLU A 207 1.64 -14.13 -11.60
N PHE A 208 1.16 -15.37 -11.68
CA PHE A 208 1.11 -16.29 -10.56
C PHE A 208 1.95 -17.51 -10.89
N TYR A 209 2.77 -17.94 -9.94
CA TYR A 209 3.61 -19.12 -10.11
C TYR A 209 3.64 -19.95 -8.83
N CYS A 210 3.97 -21.22 -8.99
CA CYS A 210 4.18 -22.14 -7.88
C CYS A 210 5.43 -22.97 -8.15
N GLY A 211 6.14 -23.37 -7.11
CA GLY A 211 7.30 -24.22 -7.24
C GLY A 211 7.61 -24.95 -5.95
N THR A 212 8.44 -25.98 -6.07
CA THR A 212 9.07 -26.62 -4.90
C THR A 212 10.47 -26.04 -4.72
N PHE A 213 10.81 -25.69 -3.48
CA PHE A 213 12.12 -25.13 -3.17
C PHE A 213 12.99 -26.17 -2.47
N GLU A 214 14.05 -26.61 -3.15
CA GLU A 214 15.12 -27.40 -2.54
C GLU A 214 16.25 -26.46 -2.09
N GLY A 215 16.35 -26.22 -0.79
CA GLY A 215 17.43 -25.45 -0.16
C GLY A 215 17.08 -24.98 1.27
N PRO A 216 18.08 -24.63 2.10
CA PRO A 216 17.83 -24.05 3.41
C PRO A 216 17.14 -22.69 3.25
N LEU A 217 15.91 -22.58 3.75
CA LEU A 217 15.15 -21.34 3.79
C LEU A 217 15.64 -20.49 4.96
N ASP A 218 16.77 -19.82 4.81
CA ASP A 218 17.10 -18.74 5.74
C ASP A 218 16.12 -17.59 5.47
N LEU A 219 15.07 -17.54 6.30
CA LEU A 219 13.99 -16.54 6.29
C LEU A 219 14.49 -15.10 6.24
N VAL A 220 15.71 -14.85 6.70
CA VAL A 220 16.34 -13.53 6.73
C VAL A 220 16.77 -13.06 5.33
N THR A 221 16.88 -13.96 4.35
CA THR A 221 17.56 -13.68 3.09
C THR A 221 16.81 -14.13 1.84
N VAL A 222 15.51 -14.39 1.96
CA VAL A 222 14.68 -14.67 0.80
C VAL A 222 14.59 -13.39 -0.05
N ASP A 223 15.34 -13.38 -1.14
CA ASP A 223 15.44 -12.25 -2.06
C ASP A 223 14.96 -12.69 -3.44
N ASP A 224 14.34 -11.78 -4.18
CA ASP A 224 13.71 -12.03 -5.47
C ASP A 224 14.66 -12.74 -6.46
N ALA A 225 15.94 -12.33 -6.42
CA ALA A 225 17.02 -12.86 -7.24
C ALA A 225 17.33 -14.36 -7.04
N ARG A 226 16.90 -15.00 -5.92
CA ARG A 226 17.14 -16.44 -5.70
C ARG A 226 16.10 -17.34 -6.34
N PHE A 227 14.95 -16.80 -6.77
CA PHE A 227 13.90 -17.56 -7.45
C PHE A 227 14.02 -17.53 -8.97
N GLU A 228 14.77 -16.57 -9.52
CA GLU A 228 15.16 -16.54 -10.94
C GLU A 228 16.15 -17.68 -11.26
N GLY A 229 15.64 -18.89 -11.48
CA GLY A 229 16.45 -20.03 -11.96
C GLY A 229 16.05 -21.41 -11.44
N LYS A 230 15.06 -21.51 -10.54
CA LYS A 230 14.51 -22.81 -10.09
C LYS A 230 13.17 -23.10 -10.74
N LYS A 231 12.82 -24.40 -10.76
CA LYS A 231 11.67 -25.02 -11.42
C LYS A 231 10.33 -24.48 -10.86
N CYS A 232 9.98 -23.26 -11.25
CA CYS A 232 8.69 -22.65 -10.95
C CYS A 232 7.77 -22.87 -12.15
N ASP A 233 6.65 -23.52 -11.90
CA ASP A 233 5.59 -23.69 -12.87
C ASP A 233 4.67 -22.47 -12.80
N SER A 234 4.55 -21.74 -13.91
CA SER A 234 3.63 -20.62 -14.01
C SER A 234 2.18 -21.15 -13.96
N ILE A 235 1.42 -20.71 -12.96
CA ILE A 235 -0.02 -21.00 -12.84
C ILE A 235 -0.78 -20.08 -13.79
N LEU A 236 -0.37 -18.81 -13.84
CA LEU A 236 -0.89 -17.80 -14.74
C LEU A 236 0.30 -17.09 -15.39
N ALA A 237 0.45 -17.28 -16.69
CA ALA A 237 1.43 -16.55 -17.48
C ALA A 237 1.15 -15.02 -17.40
N PRO A 238 2.19 -14.17 -17.54
CA PRO A 238 2.05 -12.73 -17.42
C PRO A 238 0.90 -12.18 -18.26
N CYS A 239 -0.04 -11.47 -17.60
CA CYS A 239 -1.18 -10.87 -18.27
C CYS A 239 -1.44 -9.44 -17.77
N ASP A 240 -2.03 -8.63 -18.64
CA ASP A 240 -2.39 -7.25 -18.33
C ASP A 240 -3.90 -7.18 -17.98
N VAL A 241 -4.21 -6.47 -16.91
CA VAL A 241 -5.57 -6.37 -16.35
C VAL A 241 -5.93 -4.90 -16.14
N THR A 242 -7.00 -4.45 -16.78
CA THR A 242 -7.59 -3.12 -16.56
C THR A 242 -8.95 -3.26 -15.89
N MET A 243 -9.14 -2.57 -14.77
CA MET A 243 -10.40 -2.54 -14.02
C MET A 243 -10.88 -1.10 -13.81
N SER A 244 -12.19 -0.89 -13.92
CA SER A 244 -12.82 0.41 -13.61
C SER A 244 -13.59 0.32 -12.31
N LEU A 245 -13.16 1.07 -11.30
CA LEU A 245 -13.82 1.19 -10.00
C LEU A 245 -14.83 2.33 -10.04
N LEU A 246 -16.11 1.97 -9.95
CA LEU A 246 -17.23 2.91 -9.86
C LEU A 246 -17.53 3.17 -8.39
N LYS A 247 -17.29 4.40 -7.92
CA LYS A 247 -17.75 4.81 -6.58
C LYS A 247 -19.21 5.27 -6.69
N THR A 248 -20.14 4.41 -6.28
CA THR A 248 -21.56 4.74 -6.03
C THR A 248 -21.72 5.57 -4.77
#